data_AF-A0A3D9AG32-F1
#
_entry.id   AF-A0A3D9AG32-F1
#
_cell.length_a   1.000
_cell.length_b   1.000
_cell.length_c   1.000
_cell.angle_alpha   90.00
_cell.angle_beta   90.00
_cell.angle_gamma   90.00
#
_symmetry.space_group_name_H-M   'P 1'
#
loop_
_entity.id
_entity.type
_entity.pdbx_description
1 polymer ?
#
loop_
_entity_poly.entity_id
_entity_poly.type
_entity_poly.pdbx_seq_one_letter_code
_entity_poly.pdbx_strand_id
1 'polypeptide(L)'
;MTELDKILNGWKINNNYAHFLLKNLKAEWLNCVLYEKSRTIEEQFDHIIRMRLMWSSKINNKLGNESAIKTSNKNSLFLRLDNSSKRIIETFNFLNICDNDKFELFTLYTRLIAHESHHRSQIIAIIKVNHLEINPYVNYGLWNWGHNFNKK
;
A
#
# COMPACT_ATOMS: atom_id res chain seq x y z
N MET A 1 0.66 -17.50 -18.64
CA MET A 1 0.74 -16.33 -17.75
C MET A 1 1.87 -15.46 -18.24
N THR A 2 1.56 -14.27 -18.72
CA THR A 2 2.53 -13.28 -19.22
C THR A 2 3.37 -12.71 -18.07
N GLU A 3 4.43 -11.96 -18.39
CA GLU A 3 5.20 -11.23 -17.38
C GLU A 3 4.34 -10.17 -16.68
N LEU A 4 3.54 -9.42 -17.45
CA LEU A 4 2.56 -8.48 -16.93
C LEU A 4 1.59 -9.15 -15.95
N ASP A 5 1.04 -10.33 -16.29
CA ASP A 5 0.13 -11.06 -15.39
C ASP A 5 0.79 -11.36 -14.03
N LYS A 6 2.08 -11.73 -14.02
CA LYS A 6 2.84 -12.01 -12.80
C LYS A 6 3.01 -10.74 -11.96
N ILE A 7 3.37 -9.62 -12.60
CA ILE A 7 3.52 -8.31 -11.96
C ILE A 7 2.19 -7.84 -11.35
N LEU A 8 1.11 -7.91 -12.13
CA LEU A 8 -0.24 -7.53 -11.69
C LEU A 8 -0.70 -8.41 -10.53
N ASN A 9 -0.45 -9.72 -10.57
CA ASN A 9 -0.78 -10.62 -9.47
C ASN A 9 0.03 -10.29 -8.21
N GLY A 10 1.34 -10.11 -8.33
CA GLY A 10 2.21 -9.71 -7.21
C GLY A 10 1.79 -8.39 -6.59
N TRP A 11 1.38 -7.42 -7.41
CA TRP A 11 0.85 -6.14 -6.95
C TRP A 11 -0.46 -6.29 -6.16
N LYS A 12 -1.41 -7.08 -6.68
CA LYS A 12 -2.68 -7.36 -6.00
C LYS A 12 -2.46 -8.00 -4.63
N ILE A 13 -1.52 -8.95 -4.54
CA ILE A 13 -1.12 -9.57 -3.27
C ILE A 13 -0.59 -8.50 -2.30
N ASN A 14 0.36 -7.67 -2.75
CA ASN A 14 0.90 -6.59 -1.93
C ASN A 14 -0.18 -5.60 -1.43
N ASN A 15 -1.13 -5.22 -2.29
CA ASN A 15 -2.24 -4.36 -1.88
C ASN A 15 -3.16 -5.05 -0.86
N ASN A 16 -3.45 -6.35 -1.05
CA ASN A 16 -4.24 -7.13 -0.10
C ASN A 16 -3.58 -7.14 1.29
N TYR A 17 -2.25 -7.16 1.37
CA TYR A 17 -1.53 -7.06 2.64
C TYR A 17 -1.69 -5.71 3.34
N ALA A 18 -1.73 -4.61 2.58
CA ALA A 18 -2.05 -3.30 3.15
C ALA A 18 -3.48 -3.27 3.72
N HIS A 19 -4.45 -3.80 2.97
CA HIS A 19 -5.84 -3.93 3.45
C HIS A 19 -5.98 -4.87 4.63
N PHE A 20 -5.29 -6.01 4.62
CA PHE A 20 -5.30 -6.97 5.72
C PHE A 20 -4.78 -6.33 7.00
N LEU A 21 -3.66 -5.61 6.93
CA LEU A 21 -3.13 -4.87 8.07
C LEU A 21 -4.17 -3.86 8.56
N LEU A 22 -4.61 -2.93 7.70
CA LEU A 22 -5.57 -1.88 8.07
C LEU A 22 -6.85 -2.45 8.67
N LYS A 23 -7.41 -3.51 8.09
CA LYS A 23 -8.64 -4.16 8.58
C LYS A 23 -8.51 -4.59 10.03
N ASN A 24 -7.35 -5.13 10.43
CA ASN A 24 -7.12 -5.68 11.76
C ASN A 24 -6.64 -4.66 12.81
N LEU A 25 -6.49 -3.38 12.47
CA LEU A 25 -6.17 -2.34 13.45
C LEU A 25 -7.43 -1.82 14.16
N LYS A 26 -7.34 -1.38 15.41
CA LYS A 26 -8.41 -0.58 16.01
C LYS A 26 -8.36 0.87 15.51
N ALA A 27 -9.51 1.55 15.47
CA ALA A 27 -9.58 2.90 14.91
C ALA A 27 -8.82 3.91 15.77
N GLU A 28 -8.85 3.75 17.10
CA GLU A 28 -8.13 4.61 18.04
C GLU A 28 -6.60 4.54 17.87
N TRP A 29 -6.06 3.50 17.23
CA TRP A 29 -4.62 3.34 17.02
C TRP A 29 -4.08 4.18 15.87
N LEU A 30 -4.94 4.73 15.01
CA LEU A 30 -4.51 5.47 13.81
C LEU A 30 -3.59 6.65 14.12
N ASN A 31 -3.73 7.27 15.29
CA ASN A 31 -2.95 8.41 15.74
C ASN A 31 -1.65 8.03 16.51
N CYS A 32 -1.41 6.74 16.76
CA CYS A 32 -0.20 6.29 17.44
C CYS A 32 1.04 6.53 16.57
N VAL A 33 2.15 6.89 17.21
CA VAL A 33 3.44 7.20 16.59
C VAL A 33 4.55 6.28 17.13
N LEU A 34 5.66 6.17 16.42
CA LEU A 34 6.80 5.34 16.84
C LEU A 34 7.63 6.05 17.92
N TYR A 35 7.84 7.35 17.72
CA TYR A 35 8.48 8.30 18.62
C TYR A 35 7.96 9.71 18.30
N GLU A 36 8.30 10.69 19.13
CA GLU A 36 7.87 12.08 18.95
C GLU A 36 8.21 12.60 17.54
N LYS A 37 7.24 13.20 16.84
CA LYS A 37 7.37 13.74 15.47
C LYS A 37 7.54 12.69 14.34
N SER A 38 7.45 11.40 14.64
CA SER A 38 7.33 10.37 13.58
C SER A 38 5.91 10.33 13.01
N ARG A 39 5.75 9.68 11.83
CA ARG A 39 4.43 9.51 11.21
C ARG A 39 3.51 8.65 12.08
N THR A 40 2.24 9.04 12.16
CA THR A 40 1.19 8.20 12.73
C THR A 40 0.90 6.99 11.85
N ILE A 41 0.20 5.98 12.35
CA ILE A 41 -0.25 4.84 11.53
C ILE A 41 -1.08 5.31 10.32
N GLU A 42 -1.98 6.27 10.52
CA GLU A 42 -2.75 6.88 9.43
C GLU A 42 -1.84 7.52 8.38
N GLU A 43 -0.86 8.30 8.81
CA GLU A 43 0.09 8.97 7.93
C GLU A 43 0.99 7.99 7.17
N GLN A 44 1.27 6.81 7.72
CA GLN A 44 1.99 5.75 7.01
C GLN A 44 1.16 5.21 5.83
N PHE A 45 -0.13 4.92 6.04
CA PHE A 45 -1.02 4.50 4.94
C PHE A 45 -1.21 5.62 3.91
N ASP A 46 -1.43 6.85 4.38
CA ASP A 46 -1.59 8.00 3.51
C ASP A 46 -0.31 8.26 2.69
N HIS A 47 0.87 8.07 3.28
CA HIS A 47 2.13 8.16 2.56
C HIS A 47 2.26 7.09 1.46
N ILE A 48 1.86 5.83 1.73
CA ILE A 48 1.78 4.78 0.70
C ILE A 48 0.89 5.24 -0.46
N ILE A 49 -0.32 5.71 -0.16
CA ILE A 49 -1.30 6.18 -1.16
C ILE A 49 -0.71 7.34 -1.99
N ARG A 50 -0.15 8.35 -1.34
CA ARG A 50 0.46 9.51 -2.03
C ARG A 50 1.60 9.10 -2.94
N MET A 51 2.42 8.13 -2.51
CA MET A 51 3.53 7.64 -3.33
C MET A 51 3.05 6.91 -4.58
N ARG A 52 1.97 6.12 -4.48
CA ARG A 52 1.31 5.50 -5.65
C ARG A 52 0.85 6.56 -6.64
N LEU A 53 0.11 7.56 -6.15
CA LEU A 53 -0.45 8.64 -6.97
C LEU A 53 0.65 9.50 -7.63
N MET A 54 1.71 9.82 -6.88
CA MET A 54 2.85 10.57 -7.40
C MET A 54 3.53 9.81 -8.53
N TRP A 55 3.82 8.52 -8.36
CA TRP A 55 4.44 7.72 -9.41
C TRP A 55 3.54 7.59 -10.64
N SER A 56 2.25 7.31 -10.45
CA SER A 56 1.28 7.31 -11.55
C SER A 56 1.27 8.63 -12.31
N SER A 57 1.20 9.77 -11.61
CA SER A 57 1.21 11.11 -12.22
C SER A 57 2.51 11.39 -12.98
N LYS A 58 3.66 11.00 -12.40
CA LYS A 58 4.99 11.23 -12.98
C LYS A 58 5.21 10.43 -14.27
N ILE A 59 4.59 9.26 -14.38
CA ILE A 59 4.66 8.40 -15.57
C ILE A 59 3.62 8.82 -16.61
N ASN A 60 2.40 9.12 -16.15
CA ASN A 60 1.32 9.59 -17.00
C ASN A 60 0.42 10.54 -16.20
N ASN A 61 0.51 11.83 -16.52
CA ASN A 61 -0.22 12.89 -15.82
C ASN A 61 -1.75 12.70 -15.84
N LYS A 62 -2.30 11.98 -16.82
CA LYS A 62 -3.73 11.64 -16.90
C LYS A 62 -4.16 10.61 -15.86
N LEU A 63 -3.23 9.82 -15.31
CA LEU A 63 -3.49 8.80 -14.29
C LEU A 63 -3.38 9.34 -12.86
N GLY A 64 -2.84 10.56 -12.69
CA GLY A 64 -2.42 11.06 -11.40
C GLY A 64 -3.24 12.24 -10.93
N ASN A 65 -4.39 11.99 -10.30
CA ASN A 65 -5.02 12.88 -9.32
C ASN A 65 -5.97 12.08 -8.40
N GLU A 66 -5.96 12.40 -7.12
CA GLU A 66 -6.98 12.02 -6.13
C GLU A 66 -7.59 13.32 -5.60
N SER A 67 -8.90 13.36 -5.38
CA SER A 67 -9.51 14.48 -4.66
C SER A 67 -8.97 14.53 -3.24
N ALA A 68 -8.60 15.71 -2.75
CA ALA A 68 -8.12 15.88 -1.39
C ALA A 68 -9.23 15.48 -0.39
N ILE A 69 -9.07 14.32 0.26
CA ILE A 69 -9.94 13.90 1.35
C ILE A 69 -9.37 14.49 2.64
N LYS A 70 -10.15 15.36 3.30
CA LYS A 70 -9.74 16.13 4.49
C LYS A 70 -9.56 15.30 5.76
N THR A 71 -10.09 14.07 5.83
CA THR A 71 -9.99 13.21 7.01
C THR A 71 -9.89 11.73 6.63
N SER A 72 -8.88 11.02 7.16
CA SER A 72 -8.67 9.59 6.88
C SER A 72 -9.08 8.73 8.08
N ASN A 73 -10.37 8.43 8.18
CA ASN A 73 -10.78 7.29 9.00
C ASN A 73 -10.41 5.96 8.30
N LYS A 74 -10.48 4.83 9.01
CA LYS A 74 -10.17 3.50 8.45
C LYS A 74 -10.89 3.20 7.13
N ASN A 75 -12.17 3.58 7.00
CA ASN A 75 -12.94 3.31 5.78
C ASN A 75 -12.45 4.16 4.60
N SER A 76 -12.15 5.44 4.85
CA SER A 76 -11.53 6.33 3.87
C SER A 76 -10.18 5.78 3.41
N LEU A 77 -9.29 5.40 4.33
CA LEU A 77 -8.00 4.78 3.99
C LEU A 77 -8.17 3.50 3.15
N PHE A 78 -9.15 2.66 3.50
CA PHE A 78 -9.43 1.44 2.75
C PHE A 78 -9.83 1.76 1.30
N LEU A 79 -10.79 2.68 1.09
CA LEU A 79 -11.21 3.08 -0.25
C LEU A 79 -10.05 3.69 -1.06
N ARG A 80 -9.23 4.53 -0.42
CA ARG A 80 -8.09 5.19 -1.05
C ARG A 80 -6.96 4.22 -1.41
N LEU A 81 -6.73 3.17 -0.62
CA LEU A 81 -5.81 2.08 -0.98
C LEU A 81 -6.28 1.33 -2.23
N ASP A 82 -7.57 0.98 -2.32
CA ASP A 82 -8.12 0.30 -3.49
C ASP A 82 -8.03 1.18 -4.75
N ASN A 83 -8.45 2.44 -4.61
CA ASN A 83 -8.42 3.44 -5.67
C ASN A 83 -7.00 3.72 -6.18
N SER A 84 -6.03 3.89 -5.29
CA SER A 84 -4.63 4.07 -5.66
C SER A 84 -4.01 2.80 -6.27
N SER A 85 -4.42 1.62 -5.82
CA SER A 85 -4.00 0.34 -6.38
C SER A 85 -4.45 0.18 -7.84
N LYS A 86 -5.71 0.53 -8.15
CA LYS A 86 -6.24 0.52 -9.52
C LYS A 86 -5.44 1.41 -10.46
N ARG A 87 -5.06 2.61 -10.00
CA ARG A 87 -4.22 3.54 -10.76
C ARG A 87 -2.81 3.01 -11.03
N ILE A 88 -2.22 2.28 -10.08
CA ILE A 88 -0.95 1.58 -10.30
C ILE A 88 -1.10 0.46 -11.32
N ILE A 89 -2.19 -0.31 -11.29
CA ILE A 89 -2.49 -1.30 -12.32
C ILE A 89 -2.57 -0.66 -13.71
N GLU A 90 -3.26 0.47 -13.85
CA GLU A 90 -3.30 1.25 -15.09
C GLU A 90 -1.91 1.72 -15.51
N THR A 91 -1.08 2.16 -14.55
CA THR A 91 0.31 2.58 -14.78
C THR A 91 1.16 1.41 -15.29
N PHE A 92 1.01 0.22 -14.73
CA PHE A 92 1.72 -0.98 -15.17
C PHE A 92 1.28 -1.42 -16.57
N ASN A 93 -0.02 -1.40 -16.86
CA ASN A 93 -0.54 -1.68 -18.19
C ASN A 93 0.01 -0.68 -19.22
N PHE A 94 0.09 0.59 -18.86
CA PHE A 94 0.67 1.64 -19.71
C PHE A 94 2.14 1.38 -20.02
N LEU A 95 2.98 1.14 -18.99
CA LEU A 95 4.40 0.86 -19.19
C LEU A 95 4.68 -0.46 -19.92
N ASN A 96 3.75 -1.41 -19.91
CA ASN A 96 3.89 -2.65 -20.66
C ASN A 96 3.75 -2.45 -22.18
N ILE A 97 3.03 -1.41 -22.61
CA ILE A 97 2.75 -1.16 -24.04
C ILE A 97 3.48 0.06 -24.60
N CYS A 98 3.82 1.02 -23.73
CA CYS A 98 4.53 2.23 -24.11
C CYS A 98 6.00 2.07 -23.76
N ASP A 99 6.85 2.13 -24.79
CA ASP A 99 8.29 2.26 -24.61
C ASP A 99 8.57 3.59 -23.89
N ASN A 100 9.05 3.50 -22.66
CA ASN A 100 9.29 4.65 -21.80
C ASN A 100 10.75 4.63 -21.35
N ASP A 101 11.57 5.42 -22.03
CA ASP A 101 13.02 5.51 -21.82
C ASP A 101 13.42 5.86 -20.38
N LYS A 102 12.50 6.43 -19.59
CA LYS A 102 12.75 6.92 -18.23
C LYS A 102 12.26 5.98 -17.14
N PHE A 103 11.22 5.20 -17.41
CA PHE A 103 10.56 4.37 -16.41
C PHE A 103 10.30 2.97 -16.95
N GLU A 104 11.02 2.01 -16.40
CA GLU A 104 10.85 0.59 -16.71
C GLU A 104 9.86 -0.05 -15.71
N LEU A 105 8.99 -0.92 -16.24
CA LEU A 105 7.87 -1.53 -15.52
C LEU A 105 8.31 -2.32 -14.29
N PHE A 106 9.24 -3.25 -14.44
CA PHE A 106 9.72 -4.13 -13.38
C PHE A 106 10.46 -3.34 -12.29
N THR A 107 11.23 -2.33 -12.67
CA THR A 107 11.92 -1.41 -11.78
C THR A 107 10.93 -0.60 -10.94
N LEU A 108 9.84 -0.11 -11.54
CA LEU A 108 8.80 0.56 -10.78
C LEU A 108 8.08 -0.40 -9.83
N TYR A 109 7.71 -1.59 -10.31
CA TYR A 109 7.06 -2.62 -9.52
C TYR A 109 7.89 -2.95 -8.27
N THR A 110 9.15 -3.34 -8.45
CA THR A 110 10.06 -3.69 -7.35
C THR A 110 10.25 -2.54 -6.36
N ARG A 111 10.40 -1.31 -6.85
CA ARG A 111 10.49 -0.10 -6.01
C ARG A 111 9.25 0.08 -5.12
N LEU A 112 8.05 -0.06 -5.69
CA LEU A 112 6.82 0.11 -4.94
C LEU A 112 6.63 -1.00 -3.89
N ILE A 113 6.93 -2.26 -4.23
CA ILE A 113 6.86 -3.38 -3.29
C ILE A 113 7.81 -3.16 -2.09
N ALA A 114 9.06 -2.73 -2.35
CA ALA A 114 10.04 -2.46 -1.30
C ALA A 114 9.61 -1.29 -0.41
N HIS A 115 9.17 -0.18 -1.02
CA HIS A 115 8.69 1.00 -0.30
C HIS A 115 7.50 0.70 0.61
N GLU A 116 6.48 0.00 0.09
CA GLU A 116 5.29 -0.30 0.89
C GLU A 116 5.57 -1.32 2.00
N SER A 117 6.46 -2.29 1.75
CA SER A 117 6.89 -3.24 2.79
C SER A 117 7.61 -2.52 3.92
N HIS A 118 8.46 -1.53 3.61
CA HIS A 118 9.09 -0.67 4.59
C HIS A 118 8.05 0.05 5.47
N HIS A 119 7.06 0.73 4.87
CA HIS A 119 6.04 1.45 5.64
C HIS A 119 5.09 0.54 6.44
N ARG A 120 4.73 -0.65 5.93
CA ARG A 120 3.99 -1.65 6.72
C ARG A 120 4.77 -2.12 7.93
N SER A 121 6.10 -2.28 7.81
CA SER A 121 6.94 -2.65 8.95
C SER A 121 6.99 -1.56 10.02
N GLN A 122 6.98 -0.27 9.62
CA GLN A 122 6.90 0.85 10.54
C GLN A 122 5.57 0.86 11.32
N ILE A 123 4.45 0.52 10.67
CA ILE A 123 3.16 0.36 11.36
C ILE A 123 3.26 -0.73 12.44
N ILE A 124 3.88 -1.87 12.13
CA ILE A 124 4.10 -2.95 13.10
C ILE A 124 5.03 -2.52 14.24
N ALA A 125 6.06 -1.72 13.93
CA ALA A 125 6.93 -1.17 14.96
C ALA A 125 6.15 -0.25 15.91
N ILE A 126 5.30 0.64 15.39
CA ILE A 126 4.41 1.52 16.19
C ILE A 126 3.54 0.69 17.13
N ILE A 127 2.91 -0.36 16.62
CA ILE A 127 2.06 -1.27 17.40
C ILE A 127 2.84 -1.88 18.57
N LYS A 128 4.06 -2.37 18.30
CA LYS A 128 4.90 -3.01 19.32
C LYS A 128 5.36 -2.04 20.41
N VAL A 129 5.86 -0.85 20.05
CA VAL A 129 6.36 0.11 21.06
C VAL A 129 5.25 0.73 21.90
N ASN A 130 4.04 0.85 21.35
CA ASN A 130 2.87 1.33 22.10
C ASN A 130 2.14 0.20 22.85
N HIS A 131 2.71 -1.02 22.88
CA HIS A 131 2.12 -2.19 23.53
C HIS A 131 0.66 -2.47 23.11
N LEU A 132 0.34 -2.21 21.84
CA LEU A 132 -1.02 -2.41 21.32
C LEU A 132 -1.26 -3.91 21.08
N GLU A 133 -2.34 -4.43 21.68
CA GLU A 133 -2.72 -5.85 21.58
C GLU A 133 -3.27 -6.19 20.19
N ILE A 134 -2.37 -6.50 19.26
CA ILE A 134 -2.73 -7.03 17.94
C ILE A 134 -2.88 -8.55 17.98
N ASN A 135 -3.88 -9.08 17.28
CA ASN A 135 -4.06 -10.52 17.15
C ASN A 135 -2.78 -11.17 16.58
N PRO A 136 -2.19 -12.18 17.25
CA PRO A 136 -0.97 -12.86 16.78
C PRO A 136 -1.06 -13.38 15.34
N TYR A 137 -2.25 -13.79 14.88
CA TYR A 137 -2.48 -14.20 13.49
C TYR A 137 -2.17 -13.09 12.48
N VAL A 138 -2.27 -11.82 12.87
CA VAL A 138 -1.92 -10.69 11.99
C VAL A 138 -0.41 -10.57 11.85
N ASN A 139 0.33 -10.73 12.95
CA ASN A 139 1.80 -10.70 12.92
C ASN A 139 2.38 -11.80 12.04
N TYR A 140 1.88 -13.05 12.16
CA TYR A 140 2.29 -14.14 11.28
C TYR A 140 1.70 -14.01 9.87
N GLY A 141 0.45 -13.55 9.78
CA GLY A 141 -0.29 -13.39 8.53
C GLY A 141 0.44 -12.50 7.54
N LEU A 142 1.06 -11.41 7.98
CA LEU A 142 1.86 -10.50 7.14
C LEU A 142 3.04 -11.17 6.40
N TRP A 143 3.44 -12.37 6.81
CA TRP A 143 4.50 -13.15 6.18
C TRP A 143 3.99 -14.31 5.32
N ASN A 144 2.69 -14.55 5.28
CA ASN A 144 2.11 -15.71 4.60
C ASN A 144 1.64 -15.40 3.16
N TRP A 145 2.54 -14.93 2.30
CA TRP A 145 2.22 -14.28 1.01
C TRP A 145 1.44 -15.14 -0.01
N GLY A 146 1.31 -16.45 0.22
CA GLY A 146 0.46 -17.36 -0.56
C GLY A 146 -0.97 -17.53 -0.05
N HIS A 147 -1.31 -16.97 1.11
CA HIS A 147 -2.62 -17.14 1.73
C HIS A 147 -3.64 -16.11 1.23
N ASN A 148 -4.83 -16.59 0.84
CA ASN A 148 -5.91 -15.73 0.40
C ASN A 148 -6.84 -15.39 1.58
N PHE A 149 -6.62 -14.24 2.21
CA PHE A 149 -7.41 -13.77 3.36
C PHE A 149 -8.90 -13.46 3.04
N ASN A 150 -9.31 -13.55 1.77
CA ASN A 150 -10.70 -13.38 1.34
C ASN A 150 -11.45 -14.71 1.18
N LYS A 151 -10.78 -15.86 1.27
CA LYS A 151 -11.46 -17.15 1.38
C LYS A 151 -11.83 -17.37 2.85
N LYS A 152 -13.13 -17.33 3.13
CA LYS A 152 -13.69 -17.80 4.41
C LYS A 152 -13.54 -19.31 4.52
#